data_AF-A0A2X2CR01-F1
#
_entry.id   AF-A0A2X2CR01-F1
#
_cell.length_a   1.000
_cell.length_b   1.000
_cell.length_c   1.000
_cell.angle_alpha   90.00
_cell.angle_beta   90.00
_cell.angle_gamma   90.00
#
_symmetry.space_group_name_H-M   'P 1'
#
loop_
_entity.id
_entity.type
_entity.pdbx_description
1 polymer ?
#
loop_
_entity_poly.entity_id
_entity_poly.type
_entity_poly.pdbx_seq_one_letter_code
_entity_poly.pdbx_strand_id
1 'polypeptide(L)' 'MSIKSELIATKVDIELKEAFVAIARNKHRPASQILRDLIRVYVESNQTQPNEKNIKHFCKNR' A
#
# COMPACT_ATOMS: atom_id res chain seq x y z
N MET A 1 9.42 19.37 -12.67
CA MET A 1 10.27 18.17 -12.54
C MET A 1 9.38 16.94 -12.70
N SER A 2 9.70 16.02 -13.60
CA SER A 2 8.90 14.79 -13.77
C SER A 2 9.09 13.90 -12.55
N ILE A 3 8.03 13.62 -11.82
CA ILE A 3 8.07 12.74 -10.65
C ILE A 3 8.17 11.32 -11.21
N LYS A 4 9.32 10.67 -11.02
CA LYS A 4 9.49 9.26 -11.43
C LYS A 4 8.55 8.40 -10.57
N SER A 5 7.75 7.56 -11.23
CA SER A 5 6.79 6.65 -10.59
C SER A 5 6.91 5.26 -11.18
N GLU A 6 6.85 4.24 -10.32
CA GLU A 6 6.96 2.83 -10.69
C GLU A 6 5.68 2.07 -10.31
N LEU A 7 5.38 0.99 -11.03
CA LEU A 7 4.22 0.14 -10.76
C LEU A 7 4.50 -0.83 -9.61
N ILE A 8 3.57 -0.92 -8.66
CA ILE A 8 3.56 -1.95 -7.61
C ILE A 8 2.43 -2.92 -7.92
N ALA A 9 2.79 -4.12 -8.39
CA ALA A 9 1.84 -5.21 -8.59
C ALA A 9 1.80 -6.10 -7.34
N THR A 10 0.61 -6.31 -6.78
CA THR A 10 0.42 -7.18 -5.62
C THR A 10 -0.86 -8.00 -5.75
N LYS A 11 -0.85 -9.22 -5.23
CA LYS A 11 -2.06 -10.04 -5.09
C LYS A 11 -2.76 -9.65 -3.80
N VAL A 12 -4.06 -9.40 -3.89
CA VAL A 12 -4.94 -9.13 -2.76
C VAL A 12 -6.20 -9.96 -2.93
N ASP A 13 -6.83 -10.26 -1.81
CA ASP A 13 -8.17 -10.85 -1.81
C ASP A 13 -9.16 -9.99 -2.61
N ILE A 14 -10.09 -10.64 -3.31
CA ILE A 14 -11.02 -9.99 -4.22
C ILE A 14 -12.01 -9.12 -3.43
N GLU A 15 -12.57 -9.63 -2.35
CA GLU A 15 -13.54 -8.90 -1.53
C GLU A 15 -12.88 -7.67 -0.89
N LEU A 16 -11.64 -7.83 -0.41
CA LEU A 16 -10.85 -6.73 0.13
C LEU A 16 -10.60 -5.64 -0.92
N LYS A 17 -10.25 -6.02 -2.16
CA LYS A 17 -10.04 -5.07 -3.26
C LYS A 17 -11.33 -4.31 -3.57
N GLU A 18 -12.45 -5.01 -3.65
CA GLU A 18 -13.75 -4.41 -3.96
C GLU A 18 -14.17 -3.42 -2.88
N ALA A 19 -14.08 -3.81 -1.60
CA ALA A 19 -14.37 -2.93 -0.47
C ALA A 19 -13.48 -1.68 -0.49
N PHE A 20 -12.17 -1.85 -0.72
CA PHE A 20 -11.23 -0.72 -0.79
C PHE A 20 -11.59 0.26 -1.91
N VAL A 21 -11.90 -0.25 -3.10
CA VAL A 21 -12.30 0.57 -4.25
C VAL A 21 -13.64 1.27 -4.00
N ALA A 22 -14.61 0.59 -3.38
CA ALA A 22 -15.90 1.19 -3.04
C ALA A 22 -15.74 2.36 -2.06
N ILE A 23 -14.91 2.19 -1.02
CA ILE A 23 -14.60 3.26 -0.07
C ILE A 23 -13.89 4.43 -0.77
N ALA A 24 -12.93 4.14 -1.66
CA ALA A 24 -12.22 5.17 -2.42
C ALA A 24 -13.17 6.01 -3.28
N ARG A 25 -14.11 5.35 -3.97
CA ARG A 25 -15.16 6.00 -4.77
C ARG A 25 -16.06 6.88 -3.91
N ASN A 26 -16.52 6.38 -2.76
CA ASN A 26 -17.35 7.15 -1.82
C ASN A 26 -16.62 8.39 -1.28
N LYS A 27 -15.29 8.33 -1.16
CA LYS A 27 -14.45 9.47 -0.76
C LYS A 27 -14.08 10.40 -1.92
N HIS A 28 -14.54 10.13 -3.15
CA HIS A 28 -14.14 10.84 -4.37
C HIS A 28 -12.62 10.90 -4.58
N ARG A 29 -11.88 9.89 -4.13
CA ARG A 29 -10.42 9.81 -4.28
C ARG A 29 -10.02 8.58 -5.09
N PRO A 30 -9.02 8.68 -5.99
CA PRO A 30 -8.48 7.51 -6.66
C PRO A 30 -7.91 6.50 -5.67
N ALA A 31 -8.22 5.22 -5.85
CA ALA A 31 -7.69 4.13 -5.02
C ALA A 31 -6.16 4.13 -4.95
N SER A 32 -5.48 4.46 -6.07
CA SER A 32 -4.03 4.59 -6.14
C SER A 32 -3.48 5.76 -5.31
N GLN A 33 -4.26 6.81 -5.10
CA GLN A 33 -3.86 7.93 -4.25
C GLN A 33 -3.94 7.55 -2.78
N ILE A 34 -5.04 6.91 -2.37
CA ILE A 34 -5.20 6.38 -1.01
C ILE A 34 -4.09 5.37 -0.71
N LEU A 35 -3.81 4.44 -1.63
CA LEU A 35 -2.74 3.46 -1.46
C LEU A 35 -1.37 4.12 -1.30
N ARG A 36 -1.07 5.16 -2.09
CA ARG A 36 0.17 5.95 -1.95
C ARG A 36 0.26 6.63 -0.58
N ASP A 37 -0.83 7.21 -0.08
CA ASP A 37 -0.86 7.82 1.24
C ASP A 37 -0.64 6.77 2.34
N LEU A 38 -1.26 5.60 2.22
CA LEU A 38 -1.08 4.49 3.17
C LEU A 38 0.37 3.99 3.18
N ILE A 39 0.98 3.79 2.00
CA ILE A 39 2.39 3.41 1.87
C ILE A 39 3.29 4.46 2.52
N ARG A 40 3.00 5.75 2.29
CA ARG A 40 3.77 6.85 2.87
C ARG A 40 3.74 6.83 4.39
N VAL A 41 2.54 6.75 4.97
CA VAL A 41 2.37 6.67 6.43
C VAL A 41 3.08 5.44 6.99
N TYR A 42 2.99 4.29 6.32
CA TYR A 42 3.68 3.07 6.73
C TYR A 42 5.20 3.23 6.75
N VAL A 43 5.79 3.83 5.70
CA VAL A 43 7.23 4.06 5.64
C VAL A 43 7.66 5.05 6.71
N GLU A 44 6.98 6.19 6.85
CA GLU A 44 7.30 7.22 7.85
C GLU A 44 7.26 6.64 9.27
N SER A 45 6.26 5.81 9.59
CA SER A 45 6.14 5.17 10.90
C SER A 45 7.21 4.09 11.15
N ASN A 46 7.68 3.37 10.13
CA ASN A 46 8.74 2.34 10.27
C ASN A 46 10.17 2.90 10.15
N GLN A 47 10.36 4.12 9.63
CA GLN A 47 11.66 4.77 9.62
C GLN A 47 12.15 5.16 11.03
N THR A 48 11.24 5.29 11.98
CA THR A 48 11.56 5.65 13.38
C THR A 48 11.86 4.44 14.28
N GLN A 49 11.50 3.21 13.86
CA GLN A 49 11.82 1.97 14.56
C GLN A 49 12.09 0.83 13.56
N PRO A 50 13.33 0.32 13.44
CA PRO A 50 13.63 -0.78 12.54
C PRO A 50 12.99 -2.07 13.06
N ASN A 51 11.85 -2.46 12.49
CA ASN A 51 11.20 -3.70 12.87
C ASN A 51 11.83 -4.86 12.06
N GLU A 52 12.62 -5.70 12.73
CA GLU A 52 13.23 -6.94 12.19
C GLU A 52 12.20 -7.98 11.72
N LYS A 53 10.92 -7.79 12.04
CA LYS A 53 9.84 -8.77 11.81
C LYS A 53 9.16 -8.63 10.44
N ASN A 54 9.32 -7.51 9.76
CA ASN A 54 8.66 -7.20 8.49
C ASN A 54 9.24 -8.01 7.31
N ILE A 55 10.58 -8.10 7.21
CA ILE A 55 11.24 -8.73 6.05
C ILE A 55 11.00 -10.26 5.99
N LYS A 56 10.89 -10.94 7.14
CA LYS A 56 10.69 -12.39 7.18
C LYS A 56 9.27 -12.84 6.80
N HIS A 57 8.27 -11.95 6.85
CA HIS A 57 6.90 -12.28 6.46
C HIS A 57 6.69 -12.23 4.94
N PHE A 58 7.31 -11.25 4.25
CA PHE A 58 7.16 -11.09 2.81
C PHE A 58 7.92 -12.15 1.98
N CYS A 59 8.96 -12.77 2.55
CA CYS A 59 9.79 -13.74 1.82
C CYS A 59 9.45 -15.23 2.06
N LYS A 60 8.50 -15.57 2.95
CA LYS A 60 8.26 -16.99 3.33
C LYS A 60 7.15 -17.70 2.51
N ASN A 61 6.46 -17.00 1.62
CA ASN A 61 5.42 -17.58 0.77
C ASN A 61 5.71 -17.36 -0.73
N ARG A 62 6.88 -17.84 -1.18
CA ARG A 62 7.10 -18.17 -2.60
C ARG A 62 7.29 -19.66 -2.74
#